data_AF-A0A3A3DNT1-F1
#
_entry.id   AF-A0A3A3DNT1-F1
#
_cell.length_a   1.000
_cell.length_b   1.000
_cell.length_c   1.000
_cell.angle_alpha   90.00
_cell.angle_beta   90.00
_cell.angle_gamma   90.00
#
_symmetry.space_group_name_H-M   'P 1'
#
loop_
_entity.id
_entity.type
_entity.pdbx_description
1 polymer ?
#
loop_
_entity_poly.entity_id
_entity_poly.type
_entity_poly.pdbx_seq_one_letter_code
_entity_poly.pdbx_strand_id
1 'polypeptide(L)'
;MRRLAVMVLAATLPGAAMAQDALIRLEAKQTADVAATSAAGWAKQFDDVVTLPLQGGWTGIALGPMDRDAALARLADLKAKGVVPADSFVTEAAAGTELTPLGDAPVAAATEPVPAPPVGSYLQLESFQDRAEADAALTRNRQEFAGAGLWELPNGWFTIAIGPVEEDVARAWLPVLKGAELIPKDALVTQAADLGQALDKGQAPELGAVGPSEPMPPLDQVQRALRWAGFYDGQIDGRDGPKTQAAIKAEIATARVSTDAGTAMRLLAERRDEWRQTMGLETLDDAATGLTLTAPMQALTFDRAERALSIYGPANGSGAAMILFSQPGGQQELLDLAGLVTALGWVPSPERMIKRGHVTLAGENNDHIGAAEGWVRDGRAEGYVLIWPVADRDNQPRVLAELSDSLTRKSPGQNEEMGPAPLPVEPEPAQ
;
A
#
# COMPACT_ATOMS: atom_id res chain seq x y z
N MET A 1 -83.40 -34.36 63.28
CA MET A 1 -82.72 -35.60 63.70
C MET A 1 -81.45 -35.77 62.87
N ARG A 2 -80.40 -36.33 63.49
CA ARG A 2 -79.03 -36.49 62.98
C ARG A 2 -78.90 -37.25 61.64
N ARG A 3 -77.73 -37.05 61.00
CA ARG A 3 -76.89 -37.94 60.13
C ARG A 3 -76.77 -37.45 58.67
N LEU A 4 -75.61 -36.89 58.27
CA LEU A 4 -74.36 -37.51 57.79
C LEU A 4 -74.45 -38.07 56.34
N ALA A 5 -73.78 -37.41 55.39
CA ALA A 5 -72.81 -37.99 54.42
C ALA A 5 -72.39 -36.93 53.35
N VAL A 6 -71.13 -36.48 53.36
CA VAL A 6 -70.04 -36.76 52.37
C VAL A 6 -70.23 -36.02 51.02
N MET A 7 -69.55 -34.88 50.79
CA MET A 7 -68.18 -34.68 50.28
C MET A 7 -68.07 -34.83 48.74
N VAL A 8 -67.85 -33.71 48.03
CA VAL A 8 -66.86 -33.60 46.93
C VAL A 8 -66.31 -32.17 46.96
N LEU A 9 -65.06 -32.05 47.37
CA LEU A 9 -64.23 -30.85 47.30
C LEU A 9 -63.46 -30.93 45.97
N ALA A 10 -63.85 -30.12 44.98
CA ALA A 10 -63.08 -29.97 43.74
C ALA A 10 -61.94 -28.96 44.01
N ALA A 11 -60.77 -29.49 44.38
CA ALA A 11 -59.54 -28.72 44.44
C ALA A 11 -58.98 -28.57 43.01
N THR A 12 -59.12 -27.38 42.44
CA THR A 12 -58.35 -26.95 41.26
C THR A 12 -56.91 -26.72 41.69
N LEU A 13 -56.01 -27.64 41.35
CA LEU A 13 -54.57 -27.47 41.51
C LEU A 13 -54.09 -26.32 40.60
N PRO A 14 -53.34 -25.33 41.11
CA PRO A 14 -52.58 -24.42 40.26
C PRO A 14 -51.50 -25.23 39.52
N GLY A 15 -51.51 -25.14 38.19
CA GLY A 15 -50.53 -25.81 37.33
C GLY A 15 -49.11 -25.34 37.64
N ALA A 16 -48.20 -26.29 37.78
CA ALA A 16 -46.78 -26.01 37.83
C ALA A 16 -46.36 -25.32 36.52
N ALA A 17 -45.97 -24.06 36.60
CA ALA A 17 -45.24 -23.41 35.53
C ALA A 17 -43.93 -24.19 35.34
N MET A 18 -43.75 -24.82 34.19
CA MET A 18 -42.47 -25.39 33.80
C MET A 18 -41.48 -24.22 33.68
N ALA A 19 -40.46 -24.18 34.54
CA ALA A 19 -39.39 -23.19 34.45
C ALA A 19 -38.73 -23.30 33.07
N GLN A 20 -38.65 -22.18 32.35
CA GLN A 20 -38.01 -22.11 31.04
C GLN A 20 -36.55 -21.72 31.27
N ASP A 21 -35.63 -22.63 30.95
CA ASP A 21 -34.20 -22.39 31.09
C ASP A 21 -33.75 -21.31 30.09
N ALA A 22 -33.39 -20.15 30.63
CA ALA A 22 -32.91 -18.99 29.90
C ALA A 22 -31.39 -18.84 30.01
N LEU A 23 -30.81 -18.23 28.98
CA LEU A 23 -29.39 -17.97 28.83
C LEU A 23 -29.16 -16.47 28.62
N ILE A 24 -28.14 -15.91 29.26
CA ILE A 24 -27.69 -14.55 28.94
C ILE A 24 -26.65 -14.66 27.84
N ARG A 25 -27.02 -14.37 26.59
CA ARG A 25 -26.09 -14.38 25.45
C ARG A 25 -25.17 -13.17 25.51
N LEU A 26 -23.87 -13.44 25.67
CA LEU A 26 -22.84 -12.41 25.74
C LEU A 26 -22.31 -12.08 24.35
N GLU A 27 -21.95 -13.11 23.57
CA GLU A 27 -21.32 -12.98 22.26
C GLU A 27 -21.69 -14.15 21.35
N ALA A 28 -21.44 -13.99 20.05
CA ALA A 28 -21.45 -15.08 19.07
C ALA A 28 -20.21 -14.96 18.17
N LYS A 29 -19.55 -16.10 17.89
CA LYS A 29 -18.38 -16.16 17.01
C LYS A 29 -18.63 -17.14 15.87
N GLN A 30 -18.11 -16.84 14.70
CA GLN A 30 -18.32 -17.65 13.49
C GLN A 30 -17.45 -18.92 13.45
N THR A 31 -16.34 -18.93 14.19
CA THR A 31 -15.41 -20.07 14.24
C THR A 31 -15.35 -20.65 15.65
N ALA A 32 -15.29 -21.97 15.75
CA ALA A 32 -15.30 -22.70 17.02
C ALA A 32 -14.07 -22.38 17.89
N ASP A 33 -12.90 -22.19 17.29
CA ASP A 33 -11.66 -21.87 18.03
C ASP A 33 -11.70 -20.46 18.66
N VAL A 34 -12.25 -19.49 17.93
CA VAL A 34 -12.44 -18.12 18.45
C VAL A 34 -13.54 -18.11 19.50
N ALA A 35 -14.59 -18.91 19.32
CA ALA A 35 -15.63 -19.10 20.33
C ALA A 35 -15.06 -19.72 21.63
N ALA A 36 -14.23 -20.75 21.52
CA ALA A 36 -13.60 -21.42 22.65
C ALA A 36 -12.63 -20.49 23.40
N THR A 37 -11.82 -19.71 22.67
CA THR A 37 -10.90 -18.73 23.27
C THR A 37 -11.68 -17.63 23.99
N SER A 38 -12.76 -17.13 23.38
CA SER A 38 -13.61 -16.09 23.98
C SER A 38 -14.38 -16.62 25.20
N ALA A 39 -14.89 -17.85 25.13
CA ALA A 39 -15.56 -18.52 26.24
C ALA A 39 -14.59 -18.75 27.42
N ALA A 40 -13.33 -19.15 27.15
CA ALA A 40 -12.30 -19.28 28.18
C ALA A 40 -11.93 -17.92 28.82
N GLY A 41 -12.02 -16.83 28.05
CA GLY A 41 -11.89 -15.47 28.58
C GLY A 41 -13.00 -15.12 29.56
N TRP A 42 -14.25 -15.34 29.18
CA TRP A 42 -15.42 -15.13 30.03
C TRP A 42 -15.43 -16.05 31.26
N ALA A 43 -14.93 -17.29 31.12
CA ALA A 43 -14.85 -18.27 32.21
C ALA A 43 -13.85 -17.90 33.32
N LYS A 44 -12.97 -16.91 33.09
CA LYS A 44 -12.13 -16.34 34.17
C LYS A 44 -12.93 -15.43 35.11
N GLN A 45 -14.10 -14.97 34.67
CA GLN A 45 -14.90 -13.96 35.34
C GLN A 45 -16.26 -14.49 35.79
N PHE A 46 -16.77 -15.52 35.11
CA PHE A 46 -18.04 -16.16 35.41
C PHE A 46 -17.87 -17.68 35.45
N ASP A 47 -18.40 -18.31 36.49
CA ASP A 47 -18.27 -19.76 36.68
C ASP A 47 -19.29 -20.57 35.84
N ASP A 48 -20.31 -19.90 35.28
CA ASP A 48 -21.44 -20.51 34.58
C ASP A 48 -21.45 -20.23 33.07
N VAL A 49 -20.26 -20.17 32.45
CA VAL A 49 -20.11 -19.98 31.01
C VAL A 49 -20.38 -21.28 30.25
N VAL A 50 -21.31 -21.18 29.30
CA VAL A 50 -21.67 -22.26 28.37
C VAL A 50 -21.50 -21.80 26.93
N THR A 51 -21.17 -22.73 26.04
CA THR A 51 -21.25 -22.53 24.59
C THR A 51 -22.46 -23.27 24.02
N LEU A 52 -23.05 -22.69 22.98
CA LEU A 52 -24.18 -23.28 22.26
C LEU A 52 -24.02 -23.13 20.74
N PRO A 53 -24.34 -24.16 19.95
CA PRO A 53 -24.36 -24.04 18.50
C PRO A 53 -25.55 -23.18 18.05
N LEU A 54 -25.30 -22.27 17.12
CA LEU A 54 -26.29 -21.43 16.45
C LEU A 54 -26.35 -21.80 14.96
N GLN A 55 -27.42 -21.36 14.27
CA GLN A 55 -27.55 -21.58 12.83
C GLN A 55 -26.43 -20.86 12.05
N GLY A 56 -26.05 -21.43 10.90
CA GLY A 56 -25.03 -20.84 10.04
C GLY A 56 -23.59 -20.98 10.54
N GLY A 57 -23.31 -21.98 11.40
CA GLY A 57 -21.96 -22.27 11.90
C GLY A 57 -21.49 -21.35 13.03
N TRP A 58 -22.34 -20.45 13.52
CA TRP A 58 -22.02 -19.59 14.64
C TRP A 58 -22.07 -20.36 15.96
N THR A 59 -21.20 -20.01 16.89
CA THR A 59 -21.21 -20.50 18.27
C THR A 59 -21.52 -19.35 19.21
N GLY A 60 -22.61 -19.46 19.95
CA GLY A 60 -22.99 -18.52 21.00
C GLY A 60 -22.21 -18.79 22.29
N ILE A 61 -21.88 -17.73 23.02
CA ILE A 61 -21.27 -17.77 24.35
C ILE A 61 -22.28 -17.14 25.30
N ALA A 62 -22.67 -17.87 26.34
CA ALA A 62 -23.73 -17.43 27.23
C ALA A 62 -23.45 -17.81 28.69
N LEU A 63 -24.21 -17.17 29.60
CA LEU A 63 -24.26 -17.54 31.02
C LEU A 63 -25.56 -18.29 31.32
N GLY A 64 -25.48 -19.38 32.07
CA GLY A 64 -26.63 -20.19 32.49
C GLY A 64 -26.46 -21.69 32.18
N PRO A 65 -27.53 -22.49 32.22
CA PRO A 65 -28.95 -22.11 32.26
C PRO A 65 -29.41 -21.55 33.62
N MET A 66 -30.37 -20.61 33.58
CA MET A 66 -31.03 -20.07 34.78
C MET A 66 -32.49 -19.70 34.49
N ASP A 67 -33.27 -19.47 35.56
CA ASP A 67 -34.64 -18.98 35.41
C ASP A 67 -34.70 -17.63 34.66
N ARG A 68 -35.73 -17.43 33.83
CA ARG A 68 -35.86 -16.25 32.97
C ARG A 68 -35.91 -14.93 33.74
N ASP A 69 -36.63 -14.89 34.86
CA ASP A 69 -36.72 -13.67 35.68
C ASP A 69 -35.37 -13.40 36.37
N ALA A 70 -34.67 -14.46 36.78
CA ALA A 70 -33.31 -14.37 37.30
C ALA A 70 -32.30 -13.89 36.23
N ALA A 71 -32.42 -14.37 34.98
CA ALA A 71 -31.56 -13.96 33.87
C ALA A 71 -31.73 -12.48 33.53
N LEU A 72 -32.97 -11.97 33.52
CA LEU A 72 -33.25 -10.55 33.28
C LEU A 72 -32.70 -9.66 34.39
N ALA A 73 -32.92 -10.04 35.65
CA ALA A 73 -32.38 -9.32 36.80
C ALA A 73 -30.85 -9.29 36.80
N ARG A 74 -30.21 -10.44 36.52
CA ARG A 74 -28.76 -10.58 36.45
C ARG A 74 -28.16 -9.78 35.29
N LEU A 75 -28.79 -9.80 34.11
CA LEU A 75 -28.34 -9.01 32.96
C LEU A 75 -28.38 -7.49 33.26
N ALA A 76 -29.44 -7.02 33.92
CA ALA A 76 -29.56 -5.60 34.29
C ALA A 76 -28.44 -5.16 35.25
N ASP A 77 -28.13 -5.98 36.26
CA ASP A 77 -27.04 -5.74 37.20
C ASP A 77 -25.66 -5.75 36.52
N LEU A 78 -25.41 -6.74 35.65
CA LEU A 78 -24.14 -6.86 34.91
C LEU A 78 -23.92 -5.68 33.96
N LYS A 79 -24.97 -5.20 33.28
CA LYS A 79 -24.91 -4.00 32.43
C LYS A 79 -24.69 -2.73 33.23
N ALA A 80 -25.37 -2.57 34.36
CA ALA A 80 -25.20 -1.41 35.24
C ALA A 80 -23.76 -1.30 35.77
N LYS A 81 -23.09 -2.44 35.98
CA LYS A 81 -21.69 -2.52 36.41
C LYS A 81 -20.68 -2.49 35.25
N GLY A 82 -21.12 -2.48 33.99
CA GLY A 82 -20.25 -2.46 32.81
C GLY A 82 -19.43 -3.74 32.61
N VAL A 83 -19.90 -4.86 33.15
CA VAL A 83 -19.15 -6.13 33.23
C VAL A 83 -19.41 -7.02 32.00
N VAL A 84 -20.51 -6.78 31.30
CA VAL A 84 -20.90 -7.48 30.06
C VAL A 84 -21.18 -6.48 28.93
N PRO A 85 -21.09 -6.90 27.66
CA PRO A 85 -21.41 -6.05 26.52
C PRO A 85 -22.81 -5.43 26.58
N ALA A 86 -22.95 -4.20 26.05
CA ALA A 86 -24.23 -3.49 26.05
C ALA A 86 -25.30 -4.18 25.19
N ASP A 87 -24.88 -4.97 24.20
CA ASP A 87 -25.70 -5.76 23.29
C ASP A 87 -26.02 -7.17 23.80
N SER A 88 -25.56 -7.56 25.00
CA SER A 88 -25.94 -8.84 25.61
C SER A 88 -27.44 -8.90 25.89
N PHE A 89 -28.06 -10.06 25.69
CA PHE A 89 -29.51 -10.24 25.87
C PHE A 89 -29.89 -11.64 26.34
N VAL A 90 -31.08 -11.76 26.94
CA VAL A 90 -31.61 -13.04 27.40
C VAL A 90 -32.26 -13.79 26.22
N THR A 91 -31.81 -15.01 25.98
CA THR A 91 -32.37 -15.95 25.00
C THR A 91 -32.86 -17.21 25.69
N GLU A 92 -33.89 -17.85 25.14
CA GLU A 92 -34.28 -19.19 25.56
C GLU A 92 -33.48 -20.21 24.74
N ALA A 93 -33.00 -21.27 25.39
CA ALA A 93 -32.43 -22.41 24.67
C ALA A 93 -33.59 -23.23 24.09
N ALA A 94 -33.56 -23.53 22.79
CA ALA A 94 -34.54 -24.44 22.20
C ALA A 94 -34.43 -25.82 22.87
N ALA A 95 -35.55 -26.48 23.13
CA ALA A 95 -35.56 -27.82 23.72
C ALA A 95 -34.69 -28.79 22.89
N GLY A 96 -33.66 -29.37 23.51
CA GLY A 96 -32.68 -30.24 22.84
C GLY A 96 -31.41 -29.54 22.34
N THR A 97 -31.20 -28.26 22.66
CA THR A 97 -29.91 -27.58 22.42
C THR A 97 -28.84 -28.13 23.36
N GLU A 98 -27.75 -28.68 22.82
CA GLU A 98 -26.63 -29.15 23.61
C GLU A 98 -25.83 -27.93 24.11
N LEU A 99 -25.87 -27.71 25.43
CA LEU A 99 -25.07 -26.70 26.11
C LEU A 99 -23.80 -27.36 26.62
N THR A 100 -22.64 -26.82 26.27
CA THR A 100 -21.35 -27.35 26.71
C THR A 100 -20.80 -26.46 27.84
N PRO A 101 -20.78 -26.93 29.10
CA PRO A 101 -20.12 -26.22 30.19
C PRO A 101 -18.61 -26.24 30.00
N LEU A 102 -17.95 -25.11 30.23
CA LEU A 102 -16.48 -25.07 30.32
C LEU A 102 -16.05 -25.67 31.67
N GLY A 103 -15.91 -27.01 31.73
CA GLY A 103 -15.47 -27.71 32.95
C GLY A 103 -15.44 -29.24 32.87
N ASP A 104 -16.22 -29.84 31.97
CA ASP A 104 -16.22 -31.29 31.72
C ASP A 104 -16.27 -31.54 30.20
N ALA A 105 -15.11 -31.47 29.55
CA ALA A 105 -14.93 -32.11 28.25
C ALA A 105 -14.19 -33.43 28.48
N PRO A 106 -14.81 -34.60 28.21
CA PRO A 106 -14.06 -35.83 28.10
C PRO A 106 -13.02 -35.66 27.00
N VAL A 107 -11.75 -35.94 27.31
CA VAL A 107 -10.69 -36.07 26.31
C VAL A 107 -11.04 -37.28 25.43
N ALA A 108 -11.84 -37.02 24.38
CA ALA A 108 -11.99 -37.95 23.28
C ALA A 108 -10.62 -38.08 22.62
N ALA A 109 -10.14 -39.32 22.52
CA ALA A 109 -8.90 -39.68 21.88
C ALA A 109 -8.76 -38.93 20.55
N ALA A 110 -7.64 -38.23 20.39
CA ALA A 110 -7.24 -37.59 19.16
C ALA A 110 -7.12 -38.65 18.07
N THR A 111 -8.20 -38.85 17.32
CA THR A 111 -8.04 -38.96 15.88
C THR A 111 -7.46 -37.62 15.47
N GLU A 112 -6.23 -37.61 14.93
CA GLU A 112 -5.63 -36.39 14.40
C GLU A 112 -6.68 -35.63 13.58
N PRO A 113 -6.97 -34.37 13.90
CA PRO A 113 -7.83 -33.59 13.04
C PRO A 113 -7.08 -33.50 11.71
N VAL A 114 -7.64 -34.13 10.67
CA VAL A 114 -7.39 -33.72 9.30
C VAL A 114 -7.52 -32.21 9.30
N PRO A 115 -6.45 -31.45 8.96
CA PRO A 115 -6.51 -30.01 9.02
C PRO A 115 -7.69 -29.57 8.17
N ALA A 116 -8.62 -28.81 8.76
CA ALA A 116 -9.65 -28.14 7.99
C ALA A 116 -8.96 -27.41 6.83
N PRO A 117 -9.42 -27.58 5.57
CA PRO A 117 -8.78 -26.92 4.45
C PRO A 117 -8.74 -25.41 4.72
N PRO A 118 -7.65 -24.73 4.36
CA PRO A 118 -7.58 -23.28 4.51
C PRO A 118 -8.81 -22.65 3.86
N VAL A 119 -9.55 -21.84 4.59
CA VAL A 119 -10.62 -21.02 4.00
C VAL A 119 -9.94 -19.86 3.28
N GLY A 120 -10.05 -19.82 1.95
CA GLY A 120 -9.46 -18.78 1.11
C GLY A 120 -9.02 -19.29 -0.26
N SER A 121 -9.07 -18.41 -1.25
CA SER A 121 -8.53 -18.67 -2.58
C SER A 121 -7.02 -18.42 -2.59
N TYR A 122 -6.34 -19.05 -3.54
CA TYR A 122 -4.90 -18.93 -3.74
C TYR A 122 -4.61 -18.67 -5.22
N LEU A 123 -3.58 -17.89 -5.48
CA LEU A 123 -2.98 -17.78 -6.81
C LEU A 123 -1.93 -18.88 -6.92
N GLN A 124 -2.26 -19.97 -7.61
CA GLN A 124 -1.32 -21.03 -7.95
C GLN A 124 -0.43 -20.56 -9.11
N LEU A 125 0.88 -20.55 -8.92
CA LEU A 125 1.82 -19.93 -9.85
C LEU A 125 2.49 -20.94 -10.78
N GLU A 126 3.15 -21.92 -10.20
CA GLU A 126 4.01 -22.89 -10.90
C GLU A 126 3.84 -24.27 -10.23
N SER A 127 4.00 -25.36 -11.00
CA SER A 127 3.94 -26.73 -10.49
C SER A 127 5.11 -27.57 -10.96
N PHE A 128 5.61 -28.45 -10.09
CA PHE A 128 6.85 -29.23 -10.28
C PHE A 128 6.64 -30.68 -9.83
N GLN A 129 7.31 -31.62 -10.47
CA GLN A 129 7.35 -33.02 -10.01
C GLN A 129 8.46 -33.26 -8.98
N ASP A 130 9.57 -32.53 -9.13
CA ASP A 130 10.72 -32.63 -8.25
C ASP A 130 10.62 -31.62 -7.09
N ARG A 131 10.96 -32.09 -5.88
CA ARG A 131 10.87 -31.27 -4.67
C ARG A 131 11.95 -30.18 -4.63
N ALA A 132 13.17 -30.47 -5.05
CA ALA A 132 14.26 -29.50 -5.01
C ALA A 132 14.03 -28.36 -6.01
N GLU A 133 13.46 -28.67 -7.18
CA GLU A 133 13.00 -27.65 -8.14
C GLU A 133 11.92 -26.73 -7.55
N ALA A 134 10.96 -27.31 -6.82
CA ALA A 134 9.92 -26.55 -6.14
C ALA A 134 10.47 -25.64 -5.04
N ASP A 135 11.42 -26.11 -4.21
CA ASP A 135 12.06 -25.29 -3.19
C ASP A 135 12.88 -24.12 -3.81
N ALA A 136 13.53 -24.37 -4.95
CA ALA A 136 14.21 -23.32 -5.71
C ALA A 136 13.21 -22.31 -6.29
N ALA A 137 12.06 -22.77 -6.80
CA ALA A 137 11.00 -21.90 -7.30
C ALA A 137 10.37 -21.06 -6.17
N LEU A 138 10.16 -21.64 -4.99
CA LEU A 138 9.71 -20.90 -3.81
C LEU A 138 10.66 -19.75 -3.48
N THR A 139 11.97 -20.01 -3.49
CA THR A 139 12.99 -18.99 -3.21
C THR A 139 12.93 -17.83 -4.20
N ARG A 140 12.77 -18.13 -5.51
CA ARG A 140 12.60 -17.09 -6.54
C ARG A 140 11.31 -16.29 -6.34
N ASN A 141 10.18 -16.97 -6.17
CA ASN A 141 8.88 -16.32 -6.01
C ASN A 141 8.83 -15.44 -4.75
N ARG A 142 9.56 -15.80 -3.68
CA ARG A 142 9.67 -14.98 -2.47
C ARG A 142 10.40 -13.65 -2.64
N GLN A 143 11.14 -13.47 -3.73
CA GLN A 143 11.74 -12.16 -4.05
C GLN A 143 10.66 -11.14 -4.44
N GLU A 144 9.62 -11.58 -5.15
CA GLU A 144 8.51 -10.71 -5.61
C GLU A 144 7.28 -10.77 -4.67
N PHE A 145 7.08 -11.92 -4.03
CA PHE A 145 5.98 -12.20 -3.12
C PHE A 145 6.52 -12.91 -1.89
N ALA A 146 7.00 -12.15 -0.91
CA ALA A 146 7.59 -12.70 0.32
C ALA A 146 6.69 -13.73 1.04
N GLY A 147 5.37 -13.59 0.90
CA GLY A 147 4.36 -14.53 1.42
C GLY A 147 4.11 -15.78 0.58
N ALA A 148 4.83 -16.05 -0.51
CA ALA A 148 4.65 -17.27 -1.30
C ALA A 148 4.86 -18.53 -0.45
N GLY A 149 4.00 -19.52 -0.65
CA GLY A 149 4.01 -20.82 0.02
C GLY A 149 4.23 -21.98 -0.95
N LEU A 150 4.53 -23.15 -0.39
CA LEU A 150 4.76 -24.42 -1.08
C LEU A 150 3.76 -25.48 -0.62
N TRP A 151 3.13 -26.13 -1.59
CA TRP A 151 2.07 -27.11 -1.39
C TRP A 151 2.38 -28.39 -2.13
N GLU A 152 1.92 -29.52 -1.58
CA GLU A 152 1.92 -30.83 -2.23
C GLU A 152 0.50 -31.17 -2.66
N LEU A 153 0.29 -31.18 -3.98
CA LEU A 153 -0.99 -31.46 -4.63
C LEU A 153 -1.41 -32.93 -4.43
N PRO A 154 -2.71 -33.26 -4.51
CA PRO A 154 -3.20 -34.63 -4.34
C PRO A 154 -2.61 -35.67 -5.32
N ASN A 155 -2.06 -35.22 -6.44
CA ASN A 155 -1.40 -36.06 -7.44
C ASN A 155 0.11 -36.27 -7.17
N GLY A 156 0.63 -35.78 -6.04
CA GLY A 156 2.03 -35.89 -5.64
C GLY A 156 2.97 -34.86 -6.28
N TRP A 157 2.44 -33.88 -7.03
CA TRP A 157 3.23 -32.75 -7.54
C TRP A 157 3.33 -31.65 -6.49
N PHE A 158 4.35 -30.82 -6.59
CA PHE A 158 4.54 -29.65 -5.75
C PHE A 158 4.09 -28.39 -6.48
N THR A 159 3.52 -27.40 -5.78
CA THR A 159 3.14 -26.13 -6.38
C THR A 159 3.45 -24.94 -5.49
N ILE A 160 3.80 -23.82 -6.13
CA ILE A 160 3.94 -22.52 -5.47
C ILE A 160 2.61 -21.81 -5.53
N ALA A 161 2.13 -21.34 -4.38
CA ALA A 161 0.88 -20.61 -4.29
C ALA A 161 1.01 -19.39 -3.39
N ILE A 162 0.28 -18.32 -3.72
CA ILE A 162 0.20 -17.10 -2.91
C ILE A 162 -1.24 -16.97 -2.40
N GLY A 163 -1.39 -16.87 -1.08
CA GLY A 163 -2.67 -16.75 -0.40
C GLY A 163 -2.54 -17.05 1.10
N PRO A 164 -3.65 -17.14 1.84
CA PRO A 164 -5.02 -17.02 1.35
C PRO A 164 -5.37 -15.58 0.95
N VAL A 165 -6.24 -15.44 -0.04
CA VAL A 165 -6.86 -14.19 -0.49
C VAL A 165 -8.35 -14.42 -0.74
N GLU A 166 -9.16 -13.36 -0.66
CA GLU A 166 -10.57 -13.42 -1.06
C GLU A 166 -10.68 -13.75 -2.56
N GLU A 167 -11.71 -14.50 -2.95
CA GLU A 167 -11.82 -15.03 -4.32
C GLU A 167 -11.98 -13.93 -5.37
N ASP A 168 -12.75 -12.89 -5.06
CA ASP A 168 -12.95 -11.72 -5.92
C ASP A 168 -11.64 -10.93 -6.09
N VAL A 169 -10.88 -10.74 -5.01
CA VAL A 169 -9.53 -10.15 -5.02
C VAL A 169 -8.59 -10.99 -5.88
N ALA A 170 -8.54 -12.31 -5.68
CA ALA A 170 -7.70 -13.21 -6.47
C ALA A 170 -8.02 -13.11 -7.97
N ARG A 171 -9.31 -13.14 -8.33
CA ARG A 171 -9.76 -13.04 -9.72
C ARG A 171 -9.48 -11.68 -10.34
N ALA A 172 -9.58 -10.59 -9.58
CA ALA A 172 -9.28 -9.25 -10.05
C ALA A 172 -7.78 -9.04 -10.29
N TRP A 173 -6.93 -9.54 -9.38
CA TRP A 173 -5.48 -9.36 -9.45
C TRP A 173 -4.78 -10.32 -10.43
N LEU A 174 -5.30 -11.53 -10.65
CA LEU A 174 -4.69 -12.51 -11.57
C LEU A 174 -4.34 -11.90 -12.95
N PRO A 175 -5.26 -11.26 -13.71
CA PRO A 175 -4.92 -10.69 -15.01
C PRO A 175 -3.94 -9.51 -14.93
N VAL A 176 -3.97 -8.74 -13.84
CA VAL A 176 -3.05 -7.61 -13.62
C VAL A 176 -1.62 -8.11 -13.44
N LEU A 177 -1.42 -9.06 -12.54
CA LEU A 177 -0.11 -9.63 -12.24
C LEU A 177 0.46 -10.40 -13.45
N LYS A 178 -0.38 -11.12 -14.20
CA LYS A 178 0.02 -11.76 -15.47
C LYS A 178 0.42 -10.74 -16.52
N GLY A 179 -0.36 -9.66 -16.66
CA GLY A 179 -0.13 -8.62 -17.65
C GLY A 179 1.16 -7.82 -17.39
N ALA A 180 1.58 -7.74 -16.13
CA ALA A 180 2.85 -7.15 -15.71
C ALA A 180 4.02 -8.15 -15.66
N GLU A 181 3.78 -9.41 -16.06
CA GLU A 181 4.78 -10.49 -16.04
C GLU A 181 5.37 -10.78 -14.64
N LEU A 182 4.65 -10.41 -13.57
CA LEU A 182 5.04 -10.69 -12.18
C LEU A 182 4.76 -12.14 -11.78
N ILE A 183 3.82 -12.79 -12.47
CA ILE A 183 3.49 -14.20 -12.29
C ILE A 183 3.40 -14.91 -13.65
N PRO A 184 3.57 -16.25 -13.69
CA PRO A 184 3.44 -17.02 -14.92
C PRO A 184 2.09 -16.88 -15.62
N LYS A 185 2.09 -17.01 -16.95
CA LYS A 185 0.88 -16.85 -17.78
C LYS A 185 -0.17 -17.93 -17.53
N ASP A 186 0.25 -19.11 -17.07
CA ASP A 186 -0.58 -20.25 -16.71
C ASP A 186 -1.00 -20.26 -15.24
N ALA A 187 -0.58 -19.26 -14.44
CA ALA A 187 -1.04 -19.10 -13.07
C ALA A 187 -2.59 -19.05 -12.99
N LEU A 188 -3.18 -19.56 -11.92
CA LEU A 188 -4.64 -19.67 -11.81
C LEU A 188 -5.13 -19.40 -10.39
N VAL A 189 -6.39 -19.01 -10.27
CA VAL A 189 -7.06 -18.98 -8.97
C VAL A 189 -7.50 -20.41 -8.64
N THR A 190 -7.10 -20.90 -7.48
CA THR A 190 -7.47 -22.21 -6.94
C THR A 190 -8.02 -22.07 -5.52
N GLN A 191 -8.75 -23.08 -5.05
CA GLN A 191 -9.17 -23.13 -3.65
C GLN A 191 -8.15 -23.92 -2.84
N ALA A 192 -8.04 -23.60 -1.55
CA ALA A 192 -7.09 -24.30 -0.70
C ALA A 192 -7.36 -25.80 -0.55
N ALA A 193 -8.62 -26.22 -0.71
CA ALA A 193 -9.00 -27.63 -0.73
C ALA A 193 -8.36 -28.41 -1.91
N ASP A 194 -8.08 -27.73 -3.02
CA ASP A 194 -7.49 -28.33 -4.22
C ASP A 194 -5.95 -28.36 -4.16
N LEU A 195 -5.34 -27.56 -3.27
CA LEU A 195 -3.88 -27.49 -3.11
C LEU A 195 -3.27 -28.68 -2.35
N GLY A 196 -4.07 -29.51 -1.70
CA GLY A 196 -3.59 -30.65 -0.92
C GLY A 196 -2.89 -30.24 0.38
N GLN A 197 -1.71 -30.79 0.64
CA GLN A 197 -0.99 -30.58 1.90
C GLN A 197 -0.08 -29.34 1.82
N ALA A 198 -0.24 -28.40 2.75
CA ALA A 198 0.70 -27.30 2.90
C ALA A 198 2.03 -27.80 3.49
N LEU A 199 3.12 -27.62 2.75
CA LEU A 199 4.48 -27.87 3.22
C LEU A 199 5.08 -26.60 3.84
N ASP A 200 4.75 -25.45 3.24
CA ASP A 200 4.96 -24.12 3.76
C ASP A 200 3.75 -23.27 3.36
N LYS A 201 2.95 -22.84 4.34
CA LYS A 201 1.69 -22.13 4.06
C LYS A 201 1.91 -20.76 3.43
N GLY A 202 3.08 -20.15 3.58
CA GLY A 202 3.30 -18.76 3.23
C GLY A 202 2.47 -17.80 4.10
N GLN A 203 2.29 -16.58 3.61
CA GLN A 203 1.52 -15.50 4.23
C GLN A 203 0.64 -14.83 3.18
N ALA A 204 -0.50 -14.30 3.60
CA ALA A 204 -1.39 -13.56 2.72
C ALA A 204 -0.62 -12.38 2.07
N PRO A 205 -0.72 -12.21 0.74
CA PRO A 205 -0.07 -11.09 0.07
C PRO A 205 -0.78 -9.78 0.38
N GLU A 206 -0.04 -8.67 0.30
CA GLU A 206 -0.61 -7.33 0.33
C GLU A 206 -1.20 -7.01 -1.05
N LEU A 207 -2.44 -7.45 -1.26
CA LEU A 207 -3.24 -7.12 -2.44
C LEU A 207 -4.44 -6.27 -2.00
N GLY A 208 -4.56 -5.09 -2.60
CA GLY A 208 -5.64 -4.16 -2.33
C GLY A 208 -7.01 -4.75 -2.64
N ALA A 209 -8.01 -4.36 -1.85
CA ALA A 209 -9.38 -4.80 -2.00
C ALA A 209 -9.98 -4.36 -3.35
N VAL A 210 -10.97 -5.13 -3.83
CA VAL A 210 -11.74 -4.75 -5.01
C VAL A 210 -12.80 -3.74 -4.61
N GLY A 211 -12.65 -2.51 -5.10
CA GLY A 211 -13.59 -1.41 -4.88
C GLY A 211 -14.45 -1.09 -6.11
N PRO A 212 -15.44 -0.18 -5.97
CA PRO A 212 -16.12 0.38 -7.11
C PRO A 212 -15.13 1.12 -8.03
N SER A 213 -15.41 1.15 -9.33
CA SER A 213 -14.57 1.90 -10.26
C SER A 213 -14.70 3.41 -10.03
N GLU A 214 -13.57 4.09 -9.89
CA GLU A 214 -13.50 5.54 -9.76
C GLU A 214 -13.13 6.20 -11.11
N PRO A 215 -13.62 7.43 -11.38
CA PRO A 215 -13.19 8.16 -12.57
C PRO A 215 -11.69 8.45 -12.52
N MET A 216 -11.05 8.37 -13.69
CA MET A 216 -9.63 8.72 -13.85
C MET A 216 -9.40 10.20 -13.50
N PRO A 217 -8.39 10.54 -12.66
CA PRO A 217 -7.95 11.92 -12.48
C PRO A 217 -7.49 12.56 -13.81
N PRO A 218 -7.32 13.89 -13.88
CA PRO A 218 -6.82 14.55 -15.08
C PRO A 218 -5.50 13.93 -15.56
N LEU A 219 -5.44 13.50 -16.82
CA LEU A 219 -4.35 12.66 -17.32
C LEU A 219 -2.98 13.33 -17.29
N ASP A 220 -2.91 14.66 -17.37
CA ASP A 220 -1.67 15.41 -17.21
C ASP A 220 -1.14 15.30 -15.77
N GLN A 221 -2.03 15.26 -14.78
CA GLN A 221 -1.65 15.01 -13.38
C GLN A 221 -1.21 13.56 -13.18
N VAL A 222 -1.92 12.61 -13.80
CA VAL A 222 -1.55 11.19 -13.80
C VAL A 222 -0.18 10.97 -14.41
N GLN A 223 0.12 11.57 -15.57
CA GLN A 223 1.42 11.45 -16.22
C GLN A 223 2.56 12.02 -15.36
N ARG A 224 2.35 13.15 -14.67
CA ARG A 224 3.34 13.71 -13.72
C ARG A 224 3.56 12.78 -12.53
N ALA A 225 2.48 12.23 -11.97
CA ALA A 225 2.58 11.31 -10.86
C ALA A 225 3.27 9.99 -11.25
N LEU A 226 3.00 9.47 -12.45
CA LEU A 226 3.66 8.27 -12.99
C LEU A 226 5.13 8.52 -13.31
N ARG A 227 5.49 9.72 -13.79
CA ARG A 227 6.90 10.09 -13.98
C ARG A 227 7.63 10.16 -12.65
N TRP A 228 7.01 10.79 -11.64
CA TRP A 228 7.52 10.79 -10.27
C TRP A 228 7.72 9.37 -9.72
N ALA A 229 6.80 8.44 -10.02
CA ALA A 229 6.95 7.03 -9.64
C ALA A 229 7.99 6.26 -10.46
N GLY A 230 8.53 6.85 -11.53
CA GLY A 230 9.53 6.23 -12.41
C GLY A 230 8.96 5.36 -13.54
N PHE A 231 7.65 5.36 -13.74
CA PHE A 231 6.98 4.52 -14.76
C PHE A 231 6.75 5.24 -16.09
N TYR A 232 6.91 6.57 -16.17
CA TYR A 232 6.57 7.36 -17.36
C TYR A 232 7.69 8.29 -17.83
N ASP A 233 8.14 8.09 -19.07
CA ASP A 233 9.21 8.85 -19.74
C ASP A 233 8.69 9.73 -20.91
N GLY A 234 7.37 9.75 -21.14
CA GLY A 234 6.72 10.46 -22.24
C GLY A 234 6.48 11.95 -21.94
N GLN A 235 5.89 12.69 -22.89
CA GLN A 235 5.51 14.09 -22.67
C GLN A 235 4.29 14.20 -21.75
N ILE A 236 4.22 15.24 -20.92
CA ILE A 236 3.02 15.55 -20.14
C ILE A 236 2.03 16.29 -21.06
N ASP A 237 1.23 15.55 -21.81
CA ASP A 237 0.31 16.09 -22.83
C ASP A 237 -1.17 15.84 -22.52
N GLY A 238 -1.47 15.17 -21.40
CA GLY A 238 -2.82 14.83 -20.99
C GLY A 238 -3.50 13.81 -21.90
N ARG A 239 -2.76 13.11 -22.77
CA ARG A 239 -3.31 12.11 -23.68
C ARG A 239 -3.15 10.70 -23.13
N ASP A 240 -4.20 9.92 -23.37
CA ASP A 240 -4.22 8.50 -23.04
C ASP A 240 -3.59 7.64 -24.15
N GLY A 241 -2.26 7.71 -24.25
CA GLY A 241 -1.48 6.96 -25.23
C GLY A 241 -0.98 5.60 -24.72
N PRO A 242 -0.40 4.76 -25.60
CA PRO A 242 0.15 3.45 -25.22
C PRO A 242 1.19 3.51 -24.09
N LYS A 243 2.00 4.57 -24.05
CA LYS A 243 2.96 4.81 -22.96
C LYS A 243 2.27 5.11 -21.62
N THR A 244 1.24 5.95 -21.63
CA THR A 244 0.45 6.28 -20.43
C THR A 244 -0.22 5.01 -19.89
N GLN A 245 -0.86 4.24 -20.77
CA GLN A 245 -1.50 2.97 -20.42
C GLN A 245 -0.52 1.93 -19.87
N ALA A 246 0.68 1.81 -20.44
CA ALA A 246 1.72 0.93 -19.94
C ALA A 246 2.19 1.35 -18.54
N ALA A 247 2.40 2.65 -18.32
CA ALA A 247 2.82 3.21 -17.04
C ALA A 247 1.75 3.00 -15.94
N ILE A 248 0.47 3.23 -16.25
CA ILE A 248 -0.65 2.97 -15.33
C ILE A 248 -0.65 1.49 -14.91
N LYS A 249 -0.50 0.57 -15.85
CA LYS A 249 -0.46 -0.88 -15.56
C LYS A 249 0.72 -1.26 -14.68
N ALA A 250 1.90 -0.69 -14.97
CA ALA A 250 3.11 -0.94 -14.19
C ALA A 250 2.97 -0.44 -12.73
N GLU A 251 2.43 0.77 -12.54
CA GLU A 251 2.12 1.30 -11.21
C GLU A 251 1.14 0.41 -10.45
N ILE A 252 0.02 0.03 -11.08
CA ILE A 252 -1.02 -0.80 -10.46
C ILE A 252 -0.42 -2.13 -9.98
N ALA A 253 0.37 -2.79 -10.84
CA ALA A 253 0.98 -4.08 -10.52
C ALA A 253 2.07 -3.99 -9.45
N THR A 254 2.80 -2.86 -9.39
CA THR A 254 3.87 -2.64 -8.42
C THR A 254 3.33 -2.22 -7.06
N ALA A 255 2.45 -1.21 -7.03
CA ALA A 255 1.92 -0.68 -5.78
C ALA A 255 0.89 -1.61 -5.12
N ARG A 256 0.19 -2.43 -5.92
CA ARG A 256 -0.76 -3.44 -5.46
C ARG A 256 -1.90 -2.90 -4.57
N VAL A 257 -2.19 -1.60 -4.66
CA VAL A 257 -3.19 -0.91 -3.81
C VAL A 257 -4.63 -1.01 -4.32
N SER A 258 -4.82 -1.14 -5.63
CA SER A 258 -6.13 -1.30 -6.28
C SER A 258 -5.96 -1.78 -7.71
N THR A 259 -6.86 -2.62 -8.21
CA THR A 259 -6.94 -2.98 -9.64
C THR A 259 -7.69 -1.94 -10.47
N ASP A 260 -8.44 -1.03 -9.83
CA ASP A 260 -9.12 0.07 -10.50
C ASP A 260 -8.16 1.22 -10.77
N ALA A 261 -8.05 1.61 -12.04
CA ALA A 261 -7.06 2.59 -12.47
C ALA A 261 -7.33 3.99 -11.92
N GLY A 262 -8.59 4.42 -11.79
CA GLY A 262 -8.92 5.73 -11.21
C GLY A 262 -8.49 5.83 -9.75
N THR A 263 -8.87 4.82 -8.97
CA THR A 263 -8.48 4.69 -7.55
C THR A 263 -6.96 4.63 -7.39
N ALA A 264 -6.28 3.79 -8.16
CA ALA A 264 -4.82 3.64 -8.08
C ALA A 264 -4.11 4.96 -8.41
N MET A 265 -4.54 5.69 -9.44
CA MET A 265 -3.92 6.96 -9.81
C MET A 265 -4.23 8.09 -8.82
N ARG A 266 -5.39 8.09 -8.17
CA ARG A 266 -5.68 9.02 -7.07
C ARG A 266 -4.76 8.76 -5.87
N LEU A 267 -4.63 7.50 -5.43
CA LEU A 267 -3.73 7.12 -4.33
C LEU A 267 -2.26 7.42 -4.67
N LEU A 268 -1.85 7.24 -5.93
CA LEU A 268 -0.52 7.63 -6.40
C LEU A 268 -0.30 9.14 -6.24
N ALA A 269 -1.29 9.97 -6.59
CA ALA A 269 -1.20 11.41 -6.43
C ALA A 269 -1.11 11.82 -4.96
N GLU A 270 -1.92 11.21 -4.08
CA GLU A 270 -1.88 11.44 -2.63
C GLU A 270 -0.49 11.10 -2.05
N ARG A 271 0.05 9.92 -2.39
CA ARG A 271 1.40 9.48 -1.99
C ARG A 271 2.49 10.46 -2.46
N ARG A 272 2.35 10.98 -3.69
CA ARG A 272 3.26 12.00 -4.21
C ARG A 272 3.15 13.30 -3.41
N ASP A 273 1.94 13.76 -3.10
CA ASP A 273 1.73 15.01 -2.37
C ASP A 273 2.27 14.94 -0.92
N GLU A 274 2.09 13.82 -0.23
CA GLU A 274 2.70 13.57 1.08
C GLU A 274 4.24 13.59 1.01
N TRP A 275 4.81 12.95 -0.02
CA TRP A 275 6.24 12.99 -0.26
C TRP A 275 6.74 14.41 -0.55
N ARG A 276 6.01 15.19 -1.36
CA ARG A 276 6.37 16.59 -1.68
C ARG A 276 6.43 17.45 -0.41
N GLN A 277 5.48 17.26 0.51
CA GLN A 277 5.46 17.95 1.81
C GLN A 277 6.65 17.55 2.66
N THR A 278 6.95 16.24 2.72
CA THR A 278 8.09 15.71 3.48
C THR A 278 9.43 16.22 2.96
N MET A 279 9.57 16.35 1.64
CA MET A 279 10.78 16.87 0.99
C MET A 279 10.90 18.40 1.05
N GLY A 280 9.88 19.11 1.56
CA GLY A 280 9.86 20.57 1.58
C GLY A 280 9.91 21.19 0.18
N LEU A 281 9.16 20.60 -0.77
CA LEU A 281 9.07 21.11 -2.13
C LEU A 281 8.21 22.37 -2.18
N GLU A 282 8.83 23.47 -2.60
CA GLU A 282 8.21 24.79 -2.70
C GLU A 282 8.51 25.42 -4.06
N THR A 283 7.64 26.34 -4.49
CA THR A 283 7.90 27.13 -5.69
C THR A 283 9.03 28.12 -5.42
N LEU A 284 10.11 27.99 -6.16
CA LEU A 284 11.23 28.91 -6.19
C LEU A 284 11.10 29.83 -7.39
N ASP A 285 11.07 31.14 -7.13
CA ASP A 285 11.19 32.18 -8.15
C ASP A 285 12.61 32.75 -8.10
N ASP A 286 13.44 32.41 -9.09
CA ASP A 286 14.83 32.83 -9.14
C ASP A 286 14.98 34.15 -9.90
N ALA A 287 15.26 35.24 -9.17
CA ALA A 287 15.39 36.57 -9.76
C ALA A 287 16.61 36.72 -10.69
N ALA A 288 17.69 35.97 -10.44
CA ALA A 288 18.92 36.08 -11.21
C ALA A 288 18.77 35.58 -12.65
N THR A 289 18.15 34.41 -12.80
CA THR A 289 17.92 33.75 -14.10
C THR A 289 16.55 34.08 -14.72
N GLY A 290 15.58 34.51 -13.91
CA GLY A 290 14.19 34.73 -14.33
C GLY A 290 13.35 33.44 -14.41
N LEU A 291 13.92 32.33 -13.94
CA LEU A 291 13.30 31.01 -13.93
C LEU A 291 12.44 30.80 -12.69
N THR A 292 11.42 29.95 -12.81
CA THR A 292 10.62 29.45 -11.70
C THR A 292 10.48 27.93 -11.81
N LEU A 293 10.52 27.24 -10.68
CA LEU A 293 10.42 25.79 -10.58
C LEU A 293 10.05 25.36 -9.15
N THR A 294 9.65 24.11 -8.98
CA THR A 294 9.44 23.47 -7.67
C THR A 294 10.74 22.82 -7.22
N ALA A 295 11.30 23.23 -6.08
CA ALA A 295 12.58 22.75 -5.56
C ALA A 295 12.51 22.43 -4.05
N PRO A 296 13.39 21.55 -3.52
CA PRO A 296 13.40 21.17 -2.10
C PRO A 296 14.06 22.27 -1.26
N MET A 297 13.31 23.31 -0.94
CA MET A 297 13.84 24.52 -0.29
C MET A 297 14.31 24.30 1.15
N GLN A 298 13.89 23.20 1.79
CA GLN A 298 14.45 22.80 3.09
C GLN A 298 15.87 22.22 2.97
N ALA A 299 16.24 21.73 1.78
CA ALA A 299 17.56 21.15 1.50
C ALA A 299 18.52 22.15 0.83
N LEU A 300 18.01 23.29 0.36
CA LEU A 300 18.75 24.25 -0.46
C LEU A 300 18.73 25.65 0.15
N THR A 301 19.85 26.35 0.09
CA THR A 301 19.94 27.78 0.43
C THR A 301 20.59 28.52 -0.72
N PHE A 302 20.07 29.70 -1.05
CA PHE A 302 20.74 30.58 -2.02
C PHE A 302 22.15 30.93 -1.51
N ASP A 303 23.15 30.76 -2.37
CA ASP A 303 24.55 31.09 -2.10
C ASP A 303 24.90 32.40 -2.82
N ARG A 304 24.83 32.39 -4.16
CA ARG A 304 25.17 33.55 -4.99
C ARG A 304 24.68 33.42 -6.44
N ALA A 305 24.66 34.54 -7.14
CA ALA A 305 24.47 34.60 -8.59
C ALA A 305 25.79 34.90 -9.31
N GLU A 306 26.07 34.20 -10.40
CA GLU A 306 27.28 34.35 -11.22
C GLU A 306 26.95 34.42 -12.71
N ARG A 307 26.97 35.63 -13.29
CA ARG A 307 26.64 35.88 -14.72
C ARG A 307 25.30 35.25 -15.11
N ALA A 308 25.33 34.07 -15.75
CA ALA A 308 24.15 33.35 -16.22
C ALA A 308 23.64 32.27 -15.25
N LEU A 309 24.29 32.13 -14.08
CA LEU A 309 24.05 31.07 -13.10
C LEU A 309 23.46 31.63 -11.81
N SER A 310 22.58 30.85 -11.18
CA SER A 310 22.16 31.02 -9.80
C SER A 310 22.50 29.75 -9.01
N ILE A 311 23.29 29.90 -7.95
CA ILE A 311 23.85 28.78 -7.20
C ILE A 311 23.15 28.69 -5.84
N TYR A 312 22.61 27.51 -5.56
CA TYR A 312 21.99 27.12 -4.30
C TYR A 312 22.85 26.03 -3.65
N GLY A 313 23.42 26.34 -2.49
CA GLY A 313 24.20 25.40 -1.70
C GLY A 313 23.35 24.56 -0.74
N PRO A 314 23.96 23.63 0.00
CA PRO A 314 23.26 22.79 0.96
C PRO A 314 22.76 23.59 2.16
N ALA A 315 21.51 23.35 2.55
CA ALA A 315 20.93 23.78 3.82
C ALA A 315 20.77 22.58 4.76
N ASN A 316 20.77 22.83 6.07
CA ASN A 316 20.41 21.83 7.10
C ASN A 316 21.20 20.51 7.03
N GLY A 317 22.44 20.54 6.50
CA GLY A 317 23.27 19.34 6.36
C GLY A 317 22.80 18.37 5.26
N SER A 318 21.96 18.82 4.32
CA SER A 318 21.41 17.99 3.24
C SER A 318 22.48 17.39 2.32
N GLY A 319 23.60 18.07 2.13
CA GLY A 319 24.57 17.74 1.08
C GLY A 319 24.03 17.94 -0.34
N ALA A 320 22.84 18.51 -0.51
CA ALA A 320 22.23 18.81 -1.79
C ALA A 320 22.63 20.19 -2.29
N ALA A 321 22.82 20.36 -3.59
CA ALA A 321 23.03 21.65 -4.21
C ALA A 321 22.32 21.72 -5.56
N MET A 322 21.94 22.92 -5.98
CA MET A 322 21.27 23.16 -7.24
C MET A 322 21.86 24.37 -7.92
N ILE A 323 22.02 24.29 -9.24
CA ILE A 323 22.48 25.39 -10.07
C ILE A 323 21.44 25.61 -11.14
N LEU A 324 20.85 26.80 -11.19
CA LEU A 324 19.99 27.23 -12.29
C LEU A 324 20.83 27.99 -13.30
N PHE A 325 20.54 27.83 -14.58
CA PHE A 325 21.20 28.60 -15.62
C PHE A 325 20.21 29.10 -16.64
N SER A 326 20.44 30.31 -17.12
CA SER A 326 19.75 30.85 -18.28
C SER A 326 20.61 31.87 -18.99
N GLN A 327 20.85 31.66 -20.28
CA GLN A 327 21.56 32.63 -21.13
C GLN A 327 20.90 32.78 -22.51
N PRO A 328 20.98 33.97 -23.13
CA PRO A 328 20.63 34.12 -24.54
C PRO A 328 21.48 33.18 -25.40
N GLY A 329 20.87 32.53 -26.38
CA GLY A 329 21.57 31.58 -27.24
C GLY A 329 20.71 30.42 -27.74
N GLY A 330 21.35 29.51 -28.45
CA GLY A 330 20.74 28.31 -28.99
C GLY A 330 21.52 27.05 -28.59
N GLN A 331 21.70 26.16 -29.57
CA GLN A 331 22.32 24.86 -29.35
C GLN A 331 23.76 24.96 -28.85
N GLN A 332 24.55 25.92 -29.36
CA GLN A 332 25.96 26.03 -29.01
C GLN A 332 26.12 26.43 -27.54
N GLU A 333 25.34 27.42 -27.09
CA GLU A 333 25.36 27.89 -25.71
C GLU A 333 24.91 26.81 -24.73
N LEU A 334 23.94 25.96 -25.10
CA LEU A 334 23.55 24.80 -24.31
C LEU A 334 24.67 23.74 -24.22
N LEU A 335 25.39 23.50 -25.31
CA LEU A 335 26.52 22.56 -25.34
C LEU A 335 27.72 23.09 -24.54
N ASP A 336 27.99 24.39 -24.58
CA ASP A 336 29.05 25.03 -23.80
C ASP A 336 28.77 24.91 -22.30
N LEU A 337 27.51 25.11 -21.88
CA LEU A 337 27.07 24.86 -20.50
C LEU A 337 27.25 23.40 -20.11
N ALA A 338 26.83 22.44 -20.94
CA ALA A 338 27.05 21.03 -20.67
C ALA A 338 28.55 20.67 -20.53
N GLY A 339 29.41 21.33 -21.32
CA GLY A 339 30.86 21.28 -21.19
C GLY A 339 31.34 21.78 -19.83
N LEU A 340 30.85 22.95 -19.40
CA LEU A 340 31.18 23.55 -18.09
C LEU A 340 30.77 22.65 -16.92
N VAL A 341 29.55 22.12 -16.94
CA VAL A 341 29.03 21.20 -15.91
C VAL A 341 29.95 20.00 -15.71
N THR A 342 30.51 19.48 -16.80
CA THR A 342 31.46 18.36 -16.73
C THR A 342 32.84 18.81 -16.28
N ALA A 343 33.35 19.93 -16.79
CA ALA A 343 34.68 20.43 -16.46
C ALA A 343 34.81 20.80 -14.97
N LEU A 344 33.73 21.32 -14.38
CA LEU A 344 33.67 21.65 -12.96
C LEU A 344 33.37 20.45 -12.06
N GLY A 345 33.10 19.27 -12.64
CA GLY A 345 32.88 18.03 -11.90
C GLY A 345 31.55 18.00 -11.12
N TRP A 346 30.58 18.85 -11.46
CA TRP A 346 29.27 18.86 -10.80
C TRP A 346 28.49 17.57 -11.04
N VAL A 347 28.55 17.05 -12.27
CA VAL A 347 28.06 15.71 -12.60
C VAL A 347 29.27 14.78 -12.79
N PRO A 348 29.51 13.81 -11.89
CA PRO A 348 30.66 12.92 -11.97
C PRO A 348 30.55 11.98 -13.17
N SER A 349 31.63 11.82 -13.94
CA SER A 349 31.71 10.85 -15.06
C SER A 349 30.43 10.75 -15.91
N PRO A 350 29.93 11.88 -16.45
CA PRO A 350 28.55 11.96 -16.94
C PRO A 350 28.31 11.11 -18.17
N GLU A 351 27.27 10.28 -18.13
CA GLU A 351 26.61 9.81 -19.34
C GLU A 351 25.85 10.98 -19.97
N ARG A 352 26.04 11.18 -21.28
CA ARG A 352 25.49 12.33 -22.01
C ARG A 352 24.48 11.88 -23.06
N MET A 353 23.28 12.45 -23.00
CA MET A 353 22.32 12.35 -24.10
C MET A 353 22.07 13.74 -24.67
N ILE A 354 22.51 13.94 -25.91
CA ILE A 354 22.38 15.21 -26.62
C ILE A 354 21.38 15.02 -27.74
N LYS A 355 20.33 15.85 -27.74
CA LYS A 355 19.35 15.98 -28.81
C LYS A 355 19.34 17.45 -29.26
N ARG A 356 18.69 17.71 -30.40
CA ARG A 356 18.50 19.09 -30.86
C ARG A 356 17.61 19.83 -29.87
N GLY A 357 18.12 20.92 -29.30
CA GLY A 357 17.42 21.76 -28.33
C GLY A 357 17.25 21.15 -26.94
N HIS A 358 17.92 20.03 -26.62
CA HIS A 358 17.78 19.35 -25.33
C HIS A 358 19.05 18.56 -24.98
N VAL A 359 19.49 18.66 -23.73
CA VAL A 359 20.65 17.91 -23.20
C VAL A 359 20.28 17.36 -21.83
N THR A 360 20.63 16.10 -21.59
CA THR A 360 20.68 15.53 -20.23
C THR A 360 22.06 14.97 -19.94
N LEU A 361 22.48 15.14 -18.69
CA LEU A 361 23.68 14.55 -18.11
C LEU A 361 23.29 13.83 -16.83
N ALA A 362 23.81 12.64 -16.59
CA ALA A 362 23.63 11.90 -15.35
C ALA A 362 24.92 11.16 -14.99
N GLY A 363 25.24 11.10 -13.70
CA GLY A 363 26.40 10.34 -13.24
C GLY A 363 26.57 10.40 -11.73
N GLU A 364 27.41 9.54 -11.19
CA GLU A 364 27.59 9.37 -9.75
C GLU A 364 29.05 9.04 -9.40
N ASN A 365 29.41 9.32 -8.16
CA ASN A 365 30.63 8.85 -7.53
C ASN A 365 30.33 8.41 -6.08
N ASN A 366 31.36 8.20 -5.26
CA ASN A 366 31.19 7.78 -3.87
C ASN A 366 30.61 8.87 -2.95
N ASP A 367 30.66 10.13 -3.37
CA ASP A 367 30.28 11.29 -2.55
C ASP A 367 28.87 11.80 -2.90
N HIS A 368 28.58 11.95 -4.19
CA HIS A 368 27.31 12.51 -4.68
C HIS A 368 26.86 11.91 -6.02
N ILE A 369 25.57 12.07 -6.26
CA ILE A 369 24.91 11.80 -7.54
C ILE A 369 24.62 13.16 -8.18
N GLY A 370 24.98 13.31 -9.45
CA GLY A 370 24.77 14.53 -10.22
C GLY A 370 23.85 14.27 -11.41
N ALA A 371 23.00 15.23 -11.71
CA ALA A 371 22.25 15.26 -12.96
C ALA A 371 22.09 16.69 -13.45
N ALA A 372 22.03 16.87 -14.77
CA ALA A 372 21.73 18.15 -15.39
C ALA A 372 20.74 17.96 -16.53
N GLU A 373 19.82 18.91 -16.68
CA GLU A 373 18.90 18.94 -17.80
C GLU A 373 18.76 20.37 -18.31
N GLY A 374 18.79 20.54 -19.63
CA GLY A 374 18.65 21.85 -20.24
C GLY A 374 18.01 21.81 -21.61
N TRP A 375 17.40 22.91 -21.99
CA TRP A 375 16.66 23.09 -23.23
C TRP A 375 17.04 24.39 -23.92
N VAL A 376 16.80 24.42 -25.23
CA VAL A 376 16.74 25.66 -26.00
C VAL A 376 15.28 26.08 -26.17
N ARG A 377 14.90 27.21 -25.57
CA ARG A 377 13.53 27.76 -25.59
C ARG A 377 13.60 29.28 -25.71
N ASP A 378 12.75 29.86 -26.56
CA ASP A 378 12.64 31.32 -26.74
C ASP A 378 13.97 32.05 -26.98
N GLY A 379 14.87 31.44 -27.76
CA GLY A 379 16.19 32.01 -28.07
C GLY A 379 17.16 32.02 -26.90
N ARG A 380 16.96 31.11 -25.92
CA ARG A 380 17.81 30.94 -24.74
C ARG A 380 18.16 29.49 -24.50
N ALA A 381 19.32 29.28 -23.89
CA ALA A 381 19.72 28.01 -23.28
C ALA A 381 19.48 28.07 -21.77
N GLU A 382 18.57 27.22 -21.27
CA GLU A 382 18.09 27.26 -19.89
C GLU A 382 17.97 25.86 -19.29
N GLY A 383 18.09 25.76 -17.98
CA GLY A 383 18.03 24.47 -17.29
C GLY A 383 18.57 24.51 -15.88
N TYR A 384 18.89 23.33 -15.37
CA TYR A 384 19.42 23.14 -14.02
C TYR A 384 20.47 22.05 -13.95
N VAL A 385 21.24 22.08 -12.86
CA VAL A 385 22.09 20.99 -12.36
C VAL A 385 21.63 20.69 -10.94
N LEU A 386 21.41 19.42 -10.63
CA LEU A 386 21.12 18.94 -9.28
C LEU A 386 22.26 18.04 -8.81
N ILE A 387 22.79 18.35 -7.63
CA ILE A 387 23.76 17.56 -6.90
C ILE A 387 23.04 17.03 -5.66
N TRP A 388 23.07 15.71 -5.46
CA TRP A 388 22.31 15.03 -4.42
C TRP A 388 23.18 14.03 -3.65
N PRO A 389 23.00 13.86 -2.33
CA PRO A 389 23.77 12.90 -1.55
C PRO A 389 23.47 11.45 -1.98
N VAL A 390 24.51 10.61 -2.07
CA VAL A 390 24.38 9.17 -2.38
C VAL A 390 23.54 8.44 -1.33
N ALA A 391 23.57 8.92 -0.08
CA ALA A 391 22.79 8.36 1.02
C ALA A 391 21.26 8.44 0.80
N ASP A 392 20.81 9.33 -0.09
CA ASP A 392 19.39 9.54 -0.42
C ASP A 392 19.12 9.34 -1.92
N ARG A 393 19.77 8.33 -2.51
CA ARG A 393 19.73 8.06 -3.95
C ARG A 393 18.32 7.81 -4.50
N ASP A 394 17.43 7.24 -3.70
CA ASP A 394 16.09 6.83 -4.14
C ASP A 394 15.18 8.06 -4.39
N ASN A 395 15.47 9.19 -3.75
CA ASN A 395 14.70 10.42 -3.92
C ASN A 395 15.19 11.30 -5.07
N GLN A 396 16.45 11.20 -5.49
CA GLN A 396 16.98 12.08 -6.54
C GLN A 396 16.16 12.03 -7.84
N PRO A 397 15.81 10.85 -8.42
CA PRO A 397 15.01 10.80 -9.65
C PRO A 397 13.63 11.46 -9.49
N ARG A 398 13.05 11.38 -8.29
CA ARG A 398 11.75 11.99 -7.96
C ARG A 398 11.86 13.51 -7.88
N VAL A 399 12.93 14.04 -7.29
CA VAL A 399 13.21 15.48 -7.26
C VAL A 399 13.47 15.99 -8.68
N LEU A 400 14.25 15.26 -9.48
CA LEU A 400 14.50 15.61 -10.89
C LEU A 400 13.20 15.70 -11.70
N ALA A 401 12.27 14.76 -11.50
CA ALA A 401 10.97 14.80 -12.17
C ALA A 401 10.21 16.10 -11.83
N GLU A 402 10.20 16.51 -10.56
CA GLU A 402 9.54 17.75 -10.13
C GLU A 402 10.20 19.01 -10.70
N LEU A 403 11.53 19.07 -10.69
CA LEU A 403 12.28 20.18 -11.29
C LEU A 403 11.99 20.31 -12.78
N SER A 404 12.08 19.20 -13.52
CA SER A 404 11.87 19.13 -14.97
C SER A 404 10.44 19.53 -15.36
N ASP A 405 9.44 19.02 -14.62
CA ASP A 405 8.01 19.28 -14.92
C ASP A 405 7.56 20.71 -14.62
N SER A 406 8.23 21.39 -13.69
CA SER A 406 7.82 22.71 -13.22
C SER A 406 8.67 23.86 -13.76
N LEU A 407 9.85 23.57 -14.34
CA LEU A 407 10.76 24.59 -14.86
C LEU A 407 10.14 25.40 -16.00
N THR A 408 9.88 26.68 -15.71
CA THR A 408 9.40 27.65 -16.69
C THR A 408 10.08 29.00 -16.47
N ARG A 409 9.96 29.91 -17.45
CA ARG A 409 10.41 31.29 -17.32
C ARG A 409 9.25 32.17 -16.87
N LYS A 410 9.47 32.97 -15.83
CA LYS A 410 8.45 33.87 -15.26
C LYS A 410 8.68 35.33 -15.64
N SER A 411 9.94 35.76 -15.71
CA SER A 411 10.31 37.15 -15.98
C SER A 411 11.67 37.23 -16.70
N PRO A 412 12.07 38.41 -17.22
CA PRO A 412 13.47 38.70 -17.48
C PRO A 412 14.32 38.42 -16.23
N GLY A 413 15.48 37.81 -16.41
CA GLY A 413 16.45 37.63 -15.32
C GLY A 413 17.28 38.90 -15.10
N GLN A 414 17.75 39.13 -13.88
CA GLN A 414 18.70 40.23 -13.61
C GLN A 414 19.98 40.12 -14.45
N ASN A 415 20.33 38.90 -14.87
CA ASN A 415 21.44 38.65 -15.78
C ASN A 415 21.27 39.28 -17.18
N GLU A 416 20.06 39.66 -17.57
CA GLU A 416 19.78 40.32 -18.85
C GLU A 416 20.21 41.79 -18.84
N GLU A 417 20.23 42.45 -17.68
CA GLU A 417 20.65 43.85 -17.54
C GLU A 417 22.17 44.01 -17.66
N MET A 418 22.95 42.94 -17.47
CA MET A 418 24.42 43.00 -17.48
C MET A 418 25.06 43.07 -18.88
N GLY A 419 24.30 42.79 -19.95
CA GLY A 419 24.78 42.84 -21.35
C GLY A 419 25.90 41.83 -21.68
N PRO A 420 26.19 41.57 -22.97
CA PRO A 420 27.36 40.77 -23.35
C PRO A 420 28.65 41.50 -22.96
N ALA A 421 29.67 40.75 -22.52
CA ALA A 421 30.99 41.32 -22.24
C ALA A 421 31.53 42.02 -23.50
N PRO A 422 32.06 43.26 -23.41
CA PRO A 422 32.71 43.90 -24.55
C PRO A 422 33.85 42.99 -25.03
N LEU A 423 33.92 42.80 -26.36
CA LEU A 423 35.01 42.06 -26.99
C LEU A 423 36.36 42.64 -26.51
N PRO A 424 37.38 41.80 -26.25
CA PRO A 424 38.72 42.30 -25.98
C PRO A 424 39.15 43.22 -27.12
N VAL A 425 39.39 44.49 -26.79
CA VAL A 425 39.92 45.45 -27.75
C VAL A 425 41.34 44.99 -28.07
N GLU A 426 41.60 44.59 -29.32
CA GLU A 426 42.97 44.32 -29.76
C GLU A 426 43.84 45.56 -29.48
N PRO A 427 45.03 45.40 -28.89
CA PRO A 427 45.92 46.53 -28.68
C PRO A 427 46.33 47.10 -30.05
N GLU A 428 46.07 48.39 -30.22
CA GLU A 428 46.45 49.19 -31.38
C GLU A 428 47.96 49.02 -31.64
N PRO A 429 48.40 48.71 -32.87
CA PRO A 429 49.82 48.57 -33.17
C PRO A 429 50.51 49.93 -32.99
N ALA A 430 51.51 49.98 -32.11
CA ALA A 430 52.35 51.15 -31.92
C ALA A 430 53.01 51.52 -33.26
N GLN A 431 52.82 52.77 -33.67
CA GLN A 431 53.36 53.37 -34.89
C GLN A 431 54.88 53.49 -34.88
#